data_AF-M2XGP7-F1
#
_entry.id   AF-M2XGP7-F1
#
_cell.length_a   1.000
_cell.length_b   1.000
_cell.length_c   1.000
_cell.angle_alpha   90.00
_cell.angle_beta   90.00
_cell.angle_gamma   90.00
#
_symmetry.space_group_name_H-M   'P 1'
#
loop_
_entity.id
_entity.type
_entity.pdbx_description
1 polymer ?
#
loop_
_entity_poly.entity_id
_entity_poly.type
_entity_poly.pdbx_seq_one_letter_code
_entity_poly.pdbx_strand_id
1 'polypeptide(L)'
;MAMFKLENYIMVMYGFHDIVSDWLFSHGGWEVNQLEQMAAYTDAVATIDPRRDGYLDLGANIGAHAVALVARDYNVYAFGPTHANHMLLRRPLALSGLGKRVRVNAFALGDKPATICIIAKYGRMRRAAAASSQTSCLRASMEQVRRKRTVPISSHDCVPRSMHQTK
;
A
#
# COMPACT_ATOMS: atom_id res chain seq x y z
N MET A 1 19.70 -3.88 -1.02
CA MET A 1 18.34 -4.48 -1.13
C MET A 1 18.38 -5.84 -0.48
N ALA A 2 17.60 -6.04 0.58
CA ALA A 2 17.48 -7.31 1.27
C ALA A 2 16.11 -7.94 0.96
N MET A 3 16.04 -9.27 1.05
CA MET A 3 14.80 -10.01 0.89
C MET A 3 14.61 -10.87 2.14
N PHE A 4 13.41 -10.83 2.68
CA PHE A 4 13.03 -11.59 3.86
C PHE A 4 11.75 -12.37 3.53
N LYS A 5 11.76 -13.69 3.77
CA LYS A 5 10.64 -14.57 3.46
C LYS A 5 9.95 -14.94 4.77
N LEU A 6 8.67 -14.63 4.85
CA LEU A 6 7.75 -15.21 5.82
C LEU A 6 7.02 -16.38 5.18
N GLU A 7 6.33 -17.18 5.99
CA GLU A 7 5.64 -18.39 5.55
C GLU A 7 4.74 -18.14 4.33
N ASN A 8 4.04 -16.99 4.30
CA ASN A 8 3.00 -16.71 3.31
C ASN A 8 3.34 -15.59 2.31
N TYR A 9 4.46 -14.87 2.49
CA TYR A 9 4.85 -13.80 1.58
C TYR A 9 6.33 -13.44 1.67
N ILE A 10 6.81 -12.77 0.63
CA ILE A 10 8.15 -12.18 0.57
C ILE A 10 8.04 -10.70 0.92
N MET A 11 9.04 -10.15 1.58
CA MET A 11 9.26 -8.71 1.72
C MET A 11 10.57 -8.32 1.06
N VAL A 12 10.56 -7.20 0.33
CA VAL A 12 11.77 -6.59 -0.21
C VAL A 12 12.01 -5.26 0.48
N MET A 13 13.24 -5.05 0.93
CA MET A 13 13.61 -3.95 1.82
C MET A 13 14.82 -3.18 1.29
N TYR A 14 15.01 -1.95 1.78
CA TYR A 14 16.18 -1.14 1.43
C TYR A 14 17.49 -1.86 1.81
N GLY A 15 17.50 -2.57 2.94
CA GLY A 15 18.66 -3.24 3.53
C GLY A 15 18.85 -2.79 4.96
N PHE A 16 20.09 -2.89 5.47
CA PHE A 16 20.43 -2.48 6.84
C PHE A 16 20.53 -0.96 6.98
N HIS A 17 20.29 -0.45 8.21
CA HIS A 17 20.31 0.97 8.60
C HIS A 17 19.07 1.79 8.22
N ASP A 18 17.98 1.12 7.88
CA ASP A 18 16.66 1.72 7.74
C ASP A 18 15.73 1.18 8.83
N ILE A 19 15.25 2.01 9.75
CA ILE A 19 14.45 1.57 10.93
C ILE A 19 13.32 0.62 10.55
N VAL A 20 12.62 0.88 9.43
CA VAL A 20 11.49 0.02 9.03
C VAL A 20 12.03 -1.32 8.53
N SER A 21 13.01 -1.32 7.64
CA SER A 21 13.66 -2.53 7.14
C SER A 21 14.33 -3.34 8.26
N ASP A 22 15.09 -2.69 9.14
CA ASP A 22 15.78 -3.31 10.28
C ASP A 22 14.76 -3.94 11.24
N TRP A 23 13.69 -3.21 11.57
CA TRP A 23 12.63 -3.73 12.43
C TRP A 23 11.95 -4.94 11.83
N LEU A 24 11.53 -4.85 10.56
CA LEU A 24 10.87 -5.96 9.87
C LEU A 24 11.79 -7.17 9.74
N PHE A 25 13.09 -6.96 9.53
CA PHE A 25 14.07 -8.04 9.51
C PHE A 25 14.21 -8.71 10.87
N SER A 26 14.22 -7.94 11.97
CA SER A 26 14.38 -8.47 13.33
C SER A 26 13.11 -9.05 13.94
N HIS A 27 11.92 -8.56 13.57
CA HIS A 27 10.65 -8.91 14.21
C HIS A 27 9.68 -9.63 13.27
N GLY A 28 10.02 -9.77 11.99
CA GLY A 28 9.18 -10.42 10.98
C GLY A 28 8.00 -9.58 10.50
N GLY A 29 7.63 -8.48 11.18
CA GLY A 29 6.49 -7.67 10.80
C GLY A 29 6.42 -6.33 11.53
N TRP A 30 5.53 -5.45 11.07
CA TRP A 30 5.22 -4.18 11.71
C TRP A 30 3.87 -4.31 12.39
N GLU A 31 3.78 -3.98 13.69
CA GLU A 31 2.53 -3.97 14.46
C GLU A 31 1.65 -5.23 14.28
N VAL A 32 2.29 -6.41 14.30
CA VAL A 32 1.65 -7.70 13.94
C VAL A 32 0.39 -7.97 14.78
N ASN A 33 0.44 -7.72 16.09
CA ASN A 33 -0.70 -7.95 16.98
C ASN A 33 -1.89 -7.05 16.63
N GLN A 34 -1.63 -5.78 16.27
CA GLN A 34 -2.68 -4.85 15.84
C GLN A 34 -3.25 -5.28 14.49
N LEU A 35 -2.41 -5.75 13.57
CA LEU A 35 -2.84 -6.23 12.27
C LEU A 35 -3.72 -7.49 12.36
N GLU A 36 -3.49 -8.36 13.34
CA GLU A 36 -4.38 -9.48 13.69
C GLU A 36 -5.73 -9.02 14.23
N GLN A 37 -5.74 -8.05 15.15
CA GLN A 37 -7.00 -7.48 15.67
C GLN A 37 -7.82 -6.81 14.56
N MET A 38 -7.15 -6.09 13.66
CA MET A 38 -7.78 -5.47 12.50
C MET A 38 -8.40 -6.52 11.55
N ALA A 39 -7.66 -7.60 11.26
CA ALA A 39 -8.15 -8.72 10.45
C ALA A 39 -9.43 -9.33 11.05
N ALA A 40 -9.39 -9.68 12.35
CA ALA A 40 -10.54 -10.23 13.05
C ALA A 40 -11.76 -9.28 13.04
N TYR A 41 -11.53 -7.97 13.16
CA TYR A 41 -12.60 -6.98 13.06
C TYR A 41 -13.21 -6.93 11.65
N THR A 42 -12.38 -6.93 10.62
CA THR A 42 -12.85 -6.96 9.23
C THR A 42 -13.63 -8.23 8.91
N ASP A 43 -13.18 -9.39 9.39
CA ASP A 43 -13.91 -10.65 9.24
C ASP A 43 -15.29 -10.59 9.91
N ALA A 44 -15.36 -10.06 11.13
CA ALA A 44 -16.62 -9.86 11.84
C ALA A 44 -17.55 -8.91 11.07
N VAL A 45 -17.04 -7.79 10.55
CA VAL A 45 -17.83 -6.85 9.73
C VAL A 45 -18.30 -7.48 8.43
N ALA A 46 -17.48 -8.34 7.80
CA ALA A 46 -17.83 -9.03 6.56
C ALA A 46 -19.00 -10.02 6.74
N THR A 47 -19.21 -10.55 7.96
CA THR A 47 -20.41 -11.35 8.28
C THR A 47 -21.71 -10.54 8.21
N ILE A 48 -21.63 -9.21 8.34
CA ILE A 48 -22.76 -8.28 8.30
C ILE A 48 -22.91 -7.64 6.92
N ASP A 49 -21.81 -7.15 6.34
CA ASP A 49 -21.77 -6.60 4.97
C ASP A 49 -20.55 -7.15 4.23
N PRO A 50 -20.71 -8.17 3.37
CA PRO A 50 -19.59 -8.82 2.68
C PRO A 50 -18.89 -7.90 1.66
N ARG A 51 -19.44 -6.71 1.38
CA ARG A 51 -18.78 -5.70 0.52
C ARG A 51 -17.71 -4.90 1.26
N ARG A 52 -17.58 -5.06 2.58
CA ARG A 52 -16.59 -4.40 3.43
C ARG A 52 -15.39 -5.32 3.69
N ASP A 53 -14.75 -5.77 2.62
CA ASP A 53 -13.69 -6.79 2.63
C ASP A 53 -12.29 -6.21 2.32
N GLY A 54 -12.13 -4.89 2.45
CA GLY A 54 -10.95 -4.19 1.96
C GLY A 54 -10.36 -3.16 2.94
N TYR A 55 -9.05 -2.96 2.82
CA TYR A 55 -8.28 -2.02 3.62
C TYR A 55 -7.79 -0.82 2.81
N LEU A 56 -7.71 0.30 3.50
CA LEU A 56 -7.05 1.51 3.06
C LEU A 56 -5.74 1.68 3.84
N ASP A 57 -4.60 1.43 3.20
CA ASP A 57 -3.27 1.56 3.81
C ASP A 57 -2.69 2.95 3.48
N LEU A 58 -2.82 3.88 4.44
CA LEU A 58 -2.39 5.27 4.30
C LEU A 58 -0.94 5.43 4.79
N GLY A 59 -0.04 5.82 3.89
CA GLY A 59 1.38 5.88 4.22
C GLY A 59 2.01 4.49 4.20
N ALA A 60 1.62 3.67 3.22
CA ALA A 60 2.00 2.26 3.07
C ALA A 60 3.51 1.99 3.12
N ASN A 61 4.34 3.02 2.89
CA ASN A 61 5.80 2.95 2.96
C ASN A 61 6.29 1.77 2.08
N ILE A 62 7.19 0.92 2.56
CA ILE A 62 7.67 -0.26 1.83
C ILE A 62 6.69 -1.44 1.81
N GLY A 63 5.48 -1.27 2.35
CA GLY A 63 4.38 -2.21 2.15
C GLY A 63 4.17 -3.26 3.23
N ALA A 64 4.67 -3.05 4.47
CA ALA A 64 4.58 -4.04 5.54
C ALA A 64 3.14 -4.51 5.80
N HIS A 65 2.22 -3.56 6.03
CA HIS A 65 0.81 -3.89 6.26
C HIS A 65 0.11 -4.37 4.99
N ALA A 66 0.27 -3.66 3.88
CA ALA A 66 -0.36 -4.04 2.62
C ALA A 66 -0.04 -5.48 2.19
N VAL A 67 1.22 -5.92 2.25
CA VAL A 67 1.59 -7.28 1.86
C VAL A 67 1.04 -8.30 2.86
N ALA A 68 1.13 -8.02 4.17
CA ALA A 68 0.61 -8.91 5.21
C ALA A 68 -0.92 -9.12 5.10
N LEU A 69 -1.68 -8.05 4.85
CA LEU A 69 -3.12 -8.10 4.66
C LEU A 69 -3.50 -8.85 3.39
N VAL A 70 -2.80 -8.62 2.29
CA VAL A 70 -3.09 -9.33 1.02
C VAL A 70 -2.74 -10.82 1.12
N ALA A 71 -1.70 -11.18 1.88
CA ALA A 71 -1.39 -12.57 2.16
C ALA A 71 -2.47 -13.29 2.99
N ARG A 72 -3.41 -12.54 3.58
CA ARG A 72 -4.63 -13.03 4.25
C ARG A 72 -5.88 -12.87 3.38
N ASP A 73 -5.71 -12.79 2.06
CA ASP A 73 -6.77 -12.68 1.07
C ASP A 73 -7.61 -11.39 1.06
N TYR A 74 -7.25 -10.36 1.84
CA TYR A 74 -7.93 -9.07 1.78
C TYR A 74 -7.57 -8.24 0.54
N ASN A 75 -8.51 -7.40 0.11
CA ASN A 75 -8.25 -6.37 -0.89
C ASN A 75 -7.60 -5.15 -0.24
N VAL A 76 -6.53 -4.60 -0.82
CA VAL A 76 -5.82 -3.45 -0.25
C VAL A 76 -5.63 -2.32 -1.26
N TYR A 77 -5.99 -1.11 -0.85
CA TYR A 77 -5.62 0.11 -1.55
C TYR A 77 -4.51 0.81 -0.76
N ALA A 78 -3.28 0.68 -1.26
CA ALA A 78 -2.10 1.23 -0.62
C ALA A 78 -1.76 2.59 -1.21
N PHE A 79 -1.48 3.57 -0.34
CA PHE A 79 -1.15 4.94 -0.72
C PHE A 79 0.18 5.34 -0.12
N GLY A 80 1.05 5.88 -0.97
CA GLY A 80 2.32 6.46 -0.56
C GLY A 80 2.73 7.47 -1.62
N PRO A 81 3.45 8.54 -1.25
CA PRO A 81 3.92 9.50 -2.23
C PRO A 81 5.36 9.27 -2.69
N THR A 82 6.08 8.27 -2.17
CA THR A 82 7.51 8.06 -2.45
C THR A 82 7.73 6.92 -3.45
N HIS A 83 8.32 7.21 -4.62
CA HIS A 83 8.45 6.24 -5.71
C HIS A 83 9.22 5.00 -5.30
N ALA A 84 10.34 5.19 -4.60
CA ALA A 84 11.22 4.13 -4.18
C ALA A 84 10.52 3.14 -3.22
N ASN A 85 9.63 3.64 -2.36
CA ASN A 85 8.82 2.82 -1.49
C ASN A 85 7.86 1.94 -2.30
N HIS A 86 7.24 2.47 -3.36
CA HIS A 86 6.36 1.68 -4.22
C HIS A 86 7.09 0.58 -4.98
N MET A 87 8.34 0.82 -5.37
CA MET A 87 9.16 -0.21 -5.99
C MET A 87 9.41 -1.37 -5.02
N LEU A 88 9.64 -1.07 -3.74
CA LEU A 88 9.80 -2.07 -2.69
C LEU A 88 8.49 -2.75 -2.29
N LEU A 89 7.35 -2.09 -2.40
CA LEU A 89 6.03 -2.71 -2.19
C LEU A 89 5.61 -3.60 -3.38
N ARG A 90 5.79 -3.15 -4.62
CA ARG A 90 5.33 -3.88 -5.82
C ARG A 90 6.11 -5.16 -6.08
N ARG A 91 7.41 -5.17 -5.78
CA ARG A 91 8.27 -6.33 -6.03
C ARG A 91 7.85 -7.59 -5.25
N PRO A 92 7.64 -7.55 -3.92
CA PRO A 92 7.16 -8.70 -3.17
C PRO A 92 5.77 -9.16 -3.64
N LEU A 93 4.86 -8.24 -3.96
CA LEU A 93 3.55 -8.58 -4.51
C LEU A 93 3.64 -9.36 -5.84
N ALA A 94 4.58 -8.99 -6.71
CA ALA A 94 4.84 -9.72 -7.95
C ALA A 94 5.47 -11.09 -7.69
N LEU A 95 6.47 -11.17 -6.79
CA LEU A 95 7.16 -12.42 -6.45
C LEU A 95 6.26 -13.43 -5.75
N SER A 96 5.29 -12.97 -4.95
CA SER A 96 4.34 -13.82 -4.24
C SER A 96 3.03 -14.06 -4.99
N GLY A 97 2.87 -13.51 -6.21
CA GLY A 97 1.62 -13.67 -6.98
C GLY A 97 0.41 -12.92 -6.39
N LEU A 98 0.64 -11.99 -5.46
CA LEU A 98 -0.39 -11.28 -4.69
C LEU A 98 -0.88 -9.98 -5.35
N GLY A 99 -0.29 -9.59 -6.49
CA GLY A 99 -0.54 -8.30 -7.14
C GLY A 99 -1.99 -8.01 -7.55
N LYS A 100 -2.85 -9.04 -7.70
CA LYS A 100 -4.26 -8.85 -8.14
C LYS A 100 -5.17 -8.24 -7.07
N ARG A 101 -4.84 -8.43 -5.78
CA ARG A 101 -5.64 -7.98 -4.64
C ARG A 101 -5.19 -6.63 -4.08
N VAL A 102 -4.19 -6.01 -4.70
CA VAL A 102 -3.60 -4.77 -4.20
C VAL A 102 -3.50 -3.72 -5.28
N ARG A 103 -3.92 -2.51 -4.93
CA ARG A 103 -3.75 -1.34 -5.78
C ARG A 103 -2.79 -0.38 -5.11
N VAL A 104 -1.61 -0.24 -5.72
CA VAL A 104 -0.56 0.69 -5.26
C VAL A 104 -0.74 2.05 -5.94
N ASN A 105 -1.12 3.05 -5.16
CA ASN A 105 -1.35 4.42 -5.59
C ASN A 105 -0.17 5.29 -5.19
N ALA A 106 0.57 5.77 -6.19
CA ALA A 106 1.79 6.56 -5.99
C ALA A 106 1.50 8.05 -5.78
N PHE A 107 0.67 8.36 -4.79
CA PHE A 107 0.37 9.70 -4.34
C PHE A 107 -0.09 9.68 -2.87
N ALA A 108 0.12 10.78 -2.16
CA ALA A 108 -0.45 10.99 -0.83
C ALA A 108 -1.95 11.31 -0.91
N LEU A 109 -2.68 11.00 0.16
CA LEU A 109 -4.07 11.44 0.33
C LEU A 109 -4.12 12.69 1.21
N GLY A 110 -5.00 13.61 0.84
CA GLY A 110 -5.26 14.86 1.55
C GLY A 110 -6.71 15.31 1.32
N ASP A 111 -7.17 16.28 2.10
CA ASP A 111 -8.50 16.88 2.00
C ASP A 111 -8.71 17.66 0.69
N LYS A 112 -7.62 18.20 0.13
CA LYS A 112 -7.60 18.97 -1.11
C LYS A 112 -6.49 18.52 -2.06
N PRO A 113 -6.69 18.63 -3.38
CA PRO A 113 -5.61 18.41 -4.35
C PRO A 113 -4.50 19.47 -4.18
N ALA A 114 -3.25 19.02 -4.03
CA ALA A 114 -2.09 19.90 -3.99
C ALA A 114 -0.84 19.14 -4.41
N THR A 115 0.07 19.78 -5.14
CA THR A 115 1.42 19.24 -5.34
C THR A 115 2.30 19.73 -4.21
N ILE A 116 2.90 18.81 -3.47
CA ILE A 116 3.83 19.11 -2.37
C ILE A 116 5.18 18.49 -2.68
N CYS A 117 6.23 19.08 -2.14
CA CYS A 117 7.56 18.51 -2.27
C CYS A 117 7.85 17.63 -1.08
N ILE A 118 8.42 16.46 -1.36
CA ILE A 118 8.86 15.56 -0.31
C ILE A 118 10.35 15.64 -0.22
N ILE A 119 10.83 16.19 0.90
CA ILE A 119 12.24 16.23 1.18
C ILE A 119 12.57 15.00 1.99
N ALA A 120 13.41 14.13 1.41
CA ALA A 120 13.99 13.02 2.13
C ALA A 120 15.51 13.05 1.94
N LYS A 121 16.26 12.94 3.04
CA LYS A 121 17.71 12.83 2.95
C LYS A 121 18.07 11.52 2.25
N TYR A 122 19.04 11.52 1.34
CA TYR A 122 19.54 10.29 0.72
C TYR A 122 19.93 9.28 1.81
N GLY A 123 19.48 8.02 1.67
CA GLY A 123 19.61 6.98 2.71
C GLY A 123 18.65 7.12 3.91
N ARG A 124 17.72 8.08 3.90
CA ARG A 124 16.65 8.25 4.91
C ARG A 124 15.30 8.57 4.26
N MET A 125 14.94 7.84 3.21
CA MET A 125 13.64 8.00 2.51
C MET A 125 12.42 7.83 3.45
N ARG A 126 12.61 7.17 4.60
CA ARG A 126 11.68 7.07 5.74
C ARG A 126 11.26 8.37 6.43
N ARG A 127 12.04 9.46 6.32
CA ARG A 127 11.73 10.79 6.90
C ARG A 127 11.43 11.80 5.79
N ALA A 128 10.64 11.35 4.85
CA ALA A 128 10.00 12.18 3.85
C ALA A 128 9.04 13.15 4.56
N ALA A 129 9.34 14.44 4.54
CA ALA A 129 8.45 15.48 5.03
C ALA A 129 7.90 16.31 3.87
N ALA A 130 6.63 16.68 3.95
CA ALA A 130 6.04 17.65 3.05
C ALA A 130 6.65 19.03 3.30
N ALA A 131 7.22 19.64 2.26
CA ALA A 131 7.68 21.01 2.30
C ALA A 131 6.61 21.93 1.69
N SER A 132 6.27 22.99 2.41
CA SER A 132 5.21 23.94 2.07
C SER A 132 5.65 25.07 1.12
N SER A 133 6.95 25.21 0.81
CA SER A 133 7.47 26.28 -0.05
C SER A 133 8.20 25.74 -1.28
N GLN A 134 7.86 26.28 -2.46
CA GLN A 134 8.46 25.95 -3.76
C GLN A 134 9.98 26.18 -3.81
N THR A 135 10.49 27.14 -3.03
CA THR A 135 11.92 27.48 -3.00
C THR A 135 12.79 26.34 -2.45
N SER A 136 12.24 25.48 -1.59
CA SER A 136 12.89 24.27 -1.08
C SER A 136 12.87 23.09 -2.08
N CYS A 137 11.96 23.13 -3.06
CA CYS A 137 11.79 22.09 -4.07
C CYS A 137 12.83 22.12 -5.18
N LEU A 138 13.41 23.29 -5.46
CA LEU A 138 14.37 23.48 -6.57
C LEU A 138 15.68 22.68 -6.40
N ARG A 139 15.90 22.02 -5.27
CA ARG A 139 17.06 21.14 -5.00
C ARG A 139 16.70 19.66 -4.77
N ALA A 140 15.42 19.27 -4.83
CA ALA A 140 14.99 17.89 -4.53
C ALA A 140 13.99 17.35 -5.57
N SER A 141 14.08 16.06 -5.88
CA SER A 141 13.24 15.37 -6.86
C SER A 141 11.74 15.53 -6.53
N MET A 142 10.95 16.04 -7.49
CA MET A 142 9.51 16.26 -7.31
C MET A 142 8.71 14.96 -7.49
N GLU A 143 7.69 14.75 -6.66
CA GLU A 143 6.73 13.66 -6.82
C GLU A 143 5.28 14.19 -6.72
N GLN A 144 4.39 13.76 -7.62
CA GLN A 144 3.06 14.35 -7.81
C GLN A 144 1.98 13.70 -6.94
N VAL A 145 1.09 14.52 -6.40
CA VAL A 145 -0.21 14.07 -5.87
C VAL A 145 -1.27 14.28 -6.95
N ARG A 146 -1.95 13.22 -7.39
CA ARG A 146 -2.92 13.28 -8.49
C ARG A 146 -4.24 12.62 -8.10
N ARG A 147 -5.36 13.29 -8.42
CA ARG A 147 -6.70 12.67 -8.39
C ARG A 147 -6.78 11.65 -9.53
N LYS A 148 -7.12 10.39 -9.24
CA LYS A 148 -7.92 9.63 -10.21
C LYS A 148 -9.32 10.18 -10.11
N ARG A 149 -9.84 10.76 -11.21
CA ARG A 149 -11.26 11.11 -11.34
C ARG A 149 -12.05 9.93 -10.79
N THR A 150 -13.00 10.22 -9.90
CA THR A 150 -14.03 9.28 -9.52
C THR A 150 -14.63 8.77 -10.82
N VAL A 151 -14.34 7.52 -11.19
CA VAL A 151 -15.17 6.84 -12.18
C VAL A 151 -16.44 6.54 -11.40
N PRO A 152 -17.60 7.10 -11.76
CA PRO A 152 -18.84 6.62 -11.20
C PRO A 152 -18.93 5.15 -11.60
N ILE A 153 -18.88 4.25 -10.63
CA ILE A 153 -19.33 2.88 -10.85
C ILE A 153 -20.83 3.04 -11.05
N SER A 154 -21.25 3.04 -12.32
CA SER A 154 -22.65 2.94 -12.70
C SER A 154 -23.16 1.62 -12.15
N SER A 155 -24.34 1.62 -11.54
CA SER A 155 -25.03 0.42 -11.05
C SER A 155 -25.38 -0.61 -12.14
N HIS A 156 -24.91 -0.42 -13.38
CA HIS A 156 -25.06 -1.35 -14.49
C HIS A 156 -23.84 -2.26 -14.73
N ASP A 157 -22.70 -2.02 -14.07
CA ASP A 157 -21.51 -2.89 -14.18
C ASP A 157 -21.51 -4.06 -13.17
N CYS A 158 -22.57 -4.18 -12.36
CA CYS A 158 -22.82 -5.31 -11.47
C CYS A 158 -24.02 -6.14 -11.96
N VAL A 159 -23.95 -6.68 -13.18
CA VAL A 159 -24.81 -7.79 -13.59
C VAL A 159 -23.92 -9.04 -13.66
N PRO A 160 -24.22 -10.12 -12.91
CA PRO A 160 -23.53 -11.38 -13.10
C PRO A 160 -23.76 -11.81 -14.55
N ARG A 161 -22.71 -12.20 -15.27
CA ARG A 161 -22.89 -13.01 -16.49
C ARG A 161 -23.60 -14.29 -16.07
N SER A 162 -24.92 -14.30 -16.23
CA SER A 162 -25.75 -15.47 -16.12
C SER A 162 -25.22 -16.53 -17.07
N MET A 163 -25.11 -17.74 -16.56
CA MET A 163 -24.93 -18.98 -17.29
C MET A 163 -25.72 -18.96 -18.61
N HIS A 164 -25.02 -19.17 -19.72
CA HIS A 164 -25.62 -19.82 -20.87
C HIS A 164 -25.19 -21.27 -20.84
N GLN A 165 -26.06 -22.08 -20.23
CA GLN A 165 -26.33 -23.40 -20.75
C GLN A 165 -27.11 -23.24 -22.05
N THR A 166 -26.62 -23.83 -23.13
CA THR A 166 -27.49 -24.38 -24.16
C THR A 166 -26.87 -25.68 -24.65
N LYS A 167 -27.65 -26.74 -24.41
CA LYS A 167 -27.79 -28.03 -25.08
C LYS A 167 -26.85 -28.36 -26.24
#